data_AF-A0A7K2C765-F1
#
_entry.id   AF-A0A7K2C765-F1
#
_cell.length_a   1.000
_cell.length_b   1.000
_cell.length_c   1.000
_cell.angle_alpha   90.00
_cell.angle_beta   90.00
_cell.angle_gamma   90.00
#
_symmetry.space_group_name_H-M   'P 1'
#
loop_
_entity.id
_entity.type
_entity.pdbx_description
1 polymer ?
#
loop_
_entity_poly.entity_id
_entity_poly.type
_entity_poly.pdbx_seq_one_letter_code
_entity_poly.pdbx_strand_id
1 'polypeptide(L)'
;MATADSVWEACLVVIRDNVSPQCFQTWFTPLEAVTLEEEDGFSKLTLRVPGPFHYEYLEGQYNLLLRTTLTRVLGEKNRLYYEVVVIQEDPGPQETKNTYQVPASDSVVHHTPVPQPETTAPSVVKSQLMENYTFDKFVVGDCNQLAYSVAR
;
A
#
# COMPACT_ATOMS: atom_id res chain seq x y z
N MET A 1 -8.93 -32.48 12.98
CA MET A 1 -8.63 -31.07 13.29
C MET A 1 -9.07 -30.26 12.09
N ALA A 2 -9.93 -29.27 12.29
CA ALA A 2 -10.29 -28.37 11.19
C ALA A 2 -9.03 -27.57 10.81
N THR A 3 -8.75 -27.47 9.51
CA THR A 3 -7.64 -26.64 9.02
C THR A 3 -8.13 -25.21 8.82
N ALA A 4 -7.21 -24.25 8.88
CA ALA A 4 -7.52 -22.84 8.63
C ALA A 4 -8.21 -22.64 7.27
N ASP A 5 -7.72 -23.37 6.26
CA ASP A 5 -8.26 -23.40 4.90
C ASP A 5 -9.71 -23.88 4.85
N SER A 6 -10.01 -25.03 5.48
CA SER A 6 -11.35 -25.60 5.43
C SER A 6 -12.40 -24.75 6.17
N VAL A 7 -11.99 -24.06 7.23
CA VAL A 7 -12.83 -23.08 7.93
C VAL A 7 -13.08 -21.86 7.03
N TRP A 8 -12.06 -21.36 6.35
CA TRP A 8 -12.19 -20.21 5.46
C TRP A 8 -13.02 -20.53 4.23
N GLU A 9 -12.87 -21.71 3.63
CA GLU A 9 -13.75 -22.19 2.55
C GLU A 9 -15.22 -22.19 2.99
N ALA A 10 -15.52 -22.67 4.20
CA ALA A 10 -16.88 -22.62 4.74
C ALA A 10 -17.38 -21.17 4.91
N CYS A 11 -16.52 -20.24 5.34
CA CYS A 11 -16.84 -18.81 5.39
C CYS A 11 -17.10 -18.24 3.99
N LEU A 12 -16.29 -18.59 2.99
CA LEU A 12 -16.43 -18.11 1.61
C LEU A 12 -17.77 -18.52 1.00
N VAL A 13 -18.28 -19.71 1.31
CA VAL A 13 -19.62 -20.17 0.85
C VAL A 13 -20.72 -19.23 1.37
N VAL A 14 -20.68 -18.86 2.65
CA VAL A 14 -21.66 -17.95 3.25
C VAL A 14 -21.51 -16.54 2.70
N ILE A 15 -20.28 -16.04 2.57
CA ILE A 15 -19.99 -14.70 2.05
C ILE A 15 -20.49 -14.58 0.60
N ARG A 16 -20.27 -15.60 -0.24
CA ARG A 16 -20.71 -15.62 -1.64
C ARG A 16 -22.22 -15.47 -1.82
N ASP A 17 -23.01 -15.96 -0.87
CA ASP A 17 -24.47 -15.80 -0.89
C ASP A 17 -24.92 -14.39 -0.49
N ASN A 18 -24.08 -13.66 0.25
CA ASN A 18 -24.41 -12.34 0.82
C ASN A 18 -23.84 -11.16 0.01
N VAL A 19 -22.95 -11.40 -0.95
CA VAL A 19 -22.32 -10.34 -1.75
C VAL A 19 -22.47 -10.58 -3.25
N SER A 20 -22.41 -9.51 -4.03
CA SER A 20 -22.43 -9.64 -5.49
C SER A 20 -21.19 -10.39 -6.01
N PRO A 21 -21.29 -11.17 -7.11
CA PRO A 21 -20.17 -11.95 -7.65
C PRO A 21 -18.92 -11.11 -7.96
N GLN A 22 -19.11 -9.88 -8.44
CA GLN A 22 -18.01 -8.95 -8.72
C GLN A 22 -17.27 -8.56 -7.43
N CYS A 23 -17.99 -8.20 -6.38
CA CYS A 23 -17.39 -7.86 -5.08
C CYS A 23 -16.64 -9.04 -4.48
N PHE A 24 -17.20 -10.25 -4.60
CA PHE A 24 -16.55 -11.47 -4.14
C PHE A 24 -15.19 -11.69 -4.81
N GLN A 25 -15.13 -11.54 -6.13
CA GLN A 25 -13.91 -11.71 -6.91
C GLN A 25 -12.84 -10.68 -6.53
N THR A 26 -13.23 -9.42 -6.32
CA THR A 26 -12.27 -8.36 -5.99
C THR A 26 -11.74 -8.46 -4.57
N TRP A 27 -12.62 -8.65 -3.58
CA TRP A 27 -12.26 -8.44 -2.17
C TRP A 27 -11.98 -9.72 -1.39
N PHE A 28 -12.62 -10.83 -1.76
CA PHE A 28 -12.55 -12.08 -0.97
C PHE A 28 -11.72 -13.17 -1.63
N THR A 29 -11.62 -13.18 -2.95
CA THR A 29 -10.76 -14.13 -3.68
C THR A 29 -9.26 -13.97 -3.38
N PRO A 30 -8.68 -12.78 -3.20
CA PRO A 30 -7.26 -12.66 -2.86
C PRO A 30 -6.96 -12.91 -1.37
N LEU A 31 -7.96 -13.30 -0.56
CA LEU A 31 -7.78 -13.57 0.86
C LEU A 31 -7.46 -15.05 1.09
N GLU A 32 -6.38 -15.30 1.83
CA GLU A 32 -5.92 -16.64 2.15
C GLU A 32 -5.87 -16.86 3.66
N ALA A 33 -6.30 -18.04 4.12
CA ALA A 33 -6.20 -18.39 5.54
C ALA A 33 -4.79 -18.87 5.87
N VAL A 34 -4.13 -18.19 6.81
CA VAL A 34 -2.73 -18.45 7.16
C VAL A 34 -2.65 -19.40 8.35
N THR A 35 -3.29 -19.04 9.45
CA THR A 35 -3.26 -19.81 10.69
C THR A 35 -4.64 -19.88 11.33
N LEU A 36 -4.90 -21.01 11.98
CA LEU A 36 -6.03 -21.22 12.87
C LEU A 36 -5.49 -21.74 14.19
N GLU A 37 -5.58 -20.92 15.22
CA GLU A 37 -5.08 -21.23 16.55
C GLU A 37 -6.25 -21.28 17.53
N GLU A 38 -6.30 -22.31 18.37
CA GLU A 38 -7.30 -22.43 19.41
C GLU A 38 -6.63 -22.20 20.76
N GLU A 39 -6.98 -21.10 21.43
CA GLU A 39 -6.39 -20.68 22.70
C GLU A 39 -7.51 -20.34 23.70
N ASP A 40 -7.49 -20.96 24.88
CA ASP A 40 -8.46 -20.70 25.98
C ASP A 40 -9.94 -20.77 25.56
N GLY A 41 -10.25 -21.65 24.59
CA GLY A 41 -11.59 -21.80 24.03
C GLY A 41 -12.02 -20.68 23.06
N PHE A 42 -11.07 -19.87 22.60
CA PHE A 42 -11.22 -18.93 21.49
C PHE A 42 -10.52 -19.45 20.25
N SER A 43 -11.20 -19.37 19.11
CA SER A 43 -10.59 -19.67 17.81
C SER A 43 -10.09 -18.37 17.17
N LYS A 44 -8.78 -18.27 16.95
CA LYS A 44 -8.11 -17.15 16.29
C LYS A 44 -7.83 -17.55 14.84
N LEU A 45 -8.50 -16.90 13.90
CA LEU A 45 -8.26 -17.09 12.46
C LEU A 45 -7.46 -15.89 11.94
N THR A 46 -6.34 -16.16 11.28
CA THR A 46 -5.52 -15.12 10.63
C THR A 46 -5.67 -15.21 9.12
N LEU A 47 -6.09 -14.12 8.48
CA LEU A 47 -6.22 -14.00 7.04
C LEU A 47 -5.13 -13.11 6.46
N ARG A 48 -4.52 -13.55 5.38
CA ARG A 48 -3.59 -12.73 4.60
C ARG A 48 -4.38 -11.83 3.65
N VAL A 49 -4.03 -10.55 3.66
CA VAL A 49 -4.57 -9.55 2.74
C VAL A 49 -3.45 -9.00 1.85
N PRO A 50 -3.73 -8.69 0.57
CA PRO A 50 -2.71 -8.26 -0.39
C PRO A 50 -2.17 -6.84 -0.14
N GLY A 51 -2.84 -6.03 0.70
CA GLY A 51 -2.40 -4.68 1.00
C GLY A 51 -3.28 -3.95 2.02
N PRO A 52 -2.83 -2.79 2.53
CA PRO A 52 -3.51 -2.06 3.59
C PRO A 52 -4.89 -1.55 3.18
N PHE A 53 -5.04 -1.05 1.94
CA PHE A 53 -6.33 -0.60 1.42
C PHE A 53 -7.39 -1.71 1.34
N HIS A 54 -6.95 -2.97 1.13
CA HIS A 54 -7.87 -4.10 1.13
C HIS A 54 -8.45 -4.35 2.52
N TYR A 55 -7.58 -4.32 3.54
CA TYR A 55 -8.01 -4.43 4.92
C TYR A 55 -8.97 -3.30 5.32
N GLU A 56 -8.64 -2.05 5.03
CA GLU A 56 -9.49 -0.90 5.40
C GLU A 56 -10.88 -0.99 4.76
N TYR A 57 -10.95 -1.39 3.49
CA TYR A 57 -12.24 -1.55 2.81
C TYR A 57 -13.05 -2.73 3.37
N LEU A 58 -12.42 -3.86 3.66
CA LEU A 58 -13.07 -5.03 4.28
C LEU A 58 -13.62 -4.69 5.67
N GLU A 59 -12.85 -4.00 6.51
CA GLU A 59 -13.31 -3.50 7.81
C GLU A 59 -14.46 -2.49 7.67
N GLY A 60 -14.39 -1.59 6.69
CA GLY A 60 -15.41 -0.57 6.51
C GLY A 60 -16.75 -1.10 5.98
N GLN A 61 -16.73 -2.01 5.02
CA GLN A 61 -17.95 -2.47 4.33
C GLN A 61 -18.41 -3.86 4.77
N TYR A 62 -17.49 -4.75 5.14
CA TYR A 62 -17.79 -6.17 5.36
C TYR A 62 -17.49 -6.66 6.79
N ASN A 63 -17.09 -5.80 7.73
CA ASN A 63 -16.82 -6.21 9.12
C ASN A 63 -18.00 -6.95 9.76
N LEU A 64 -19.22 -6.47 9.59
CA LEU A 64 -20.41 -7.13 10.13
C LEU A 64 -20.65 -8.51 9.49
N LEU A 65 -20.49 -8.60 8.17
CA LEU A 65 -20.64 -9.86 7.43
C LEU A 65 -19.59 -10.89 7.87
N LEU A 66 -18.33 -10.45 7.97
CA LEU A 66 -17.22 -11.30 8.42
C LEU A 66 -17.45 -11.80 9.85
N ARG A 67 -17.79 -10.91 10.78
CA ARG A 67 -18.11 -11.29 12.17
C ARG A 67 -19.26 -12.28 12.25
N THR A 68 -20.35 -12.03 11.53
CA THR A 68 -21.53 -12.91 11.55
C THR A 68 -21.20 -14.27 10.96
N THR A 69 -20.45 -14.30 9.87
CA THR A 69 -20.02 -15.54 9.21
C THR A 69 -19.07 -16.34 10.10
N LEU A 70 -18.08 -15.70 10.73
CA LEU A 70 -17.15 -16.35 11.64
C LEU A 70 -17.87 -16.91 12.87
N THR A 71 -18.80 -16.16 13.46
CA THR A 71 -19.60 -16.67 14.58
C THR A 71 -20.44 -17.89 14.19
N ARG A 72 -20.90 -17.95 12.94
CA ARG A 72 -21.64 -19.11 12.42
C ARG A 72 -20.76 -20.34 12.20
N VAL A 73 -19.52 -20.15 11.76
CA VAL A 73 -18.61 -21.26 11.41
C VAL A 73 -17.77 -21.73 12.61
N LEU A 74 -17.22 -20.80 13.39
CA LEU A 74 -16.32 -21.08 14.53
C LEU A 74 -17.03 -20.97 15.90
N GLY A 75 -18.22 -20.38 15.97
CA GLY A 75 -18.96 -20.15 17.21
C GLY A 75 -18.71 -18.77 17.84
N GLU A 76 -19.35 -18.49 18.97
CA GLU A 76 -19.36 -17.16 19.62
C GLU A 76 -17.98 -16.66 20.07
N LYS A 77 -17.03 -17.56 20.32
CA LYS A 77 -15.68 -17.23 20.79
C LYS A 77 -14.68 -17.25 19.65
N ASN A 78 -14.86 -16.37 18.67
CA ASN A 78 -13.92 -16.22 17.56
C ASN A 78 -13.21 -14.87 17.59
N ARG A 79 -12.00 -14.83 17.00
CA ARG A 79 -11.25 -13.60 16.73
C ARG A 79 -10.66 -13.67 15.33
N LEU A 80 -10.83 -12.59 14.58
CA LEU A 80 -10.25 -12.42 13.25
C LEU A 80 -9.03 -11.53 13.34
N TYR A 81 -7.94 -11.97 12.72
CA TYR A 81 -6.72 -11.21 12.54
C TYR A 81 -6.41 -11.08 11.05
N TYR A 82 -5.75 -9.98 10.68
CA TYR A 82 -5.31 -9.74 9.31
C TYR A 82 -3.80 -9.59 9.27
N GLU A 83 -3.17 -10.29 8.33
CA GLU A 83 -1.77 -10.15 7.97
C GLU A 83 -1.67 -9.40 6.65
N VAL A 84 -1.19 -8.16 6.68
CA VAL A 84 -1.01 -7.35 5.46
C VAL A 84 0.34 -7.67 4.83
N VAL A 85 0.34 -8.17 3.60
CA VAL A 85 1.58 -8.32 2.83
C VAL A 85 2.02 -6.95 2.35
N VAL A 86 2.95 -6.34 3.09
CA VAL A 86 3.67 -5.18 2.60
C VAL A 86 4.80 -5.72 1.74
N ILE A 87 4.64 -5.63 0.42
CA ILE A 87 5.78 -5.81 -0.50
C ILE A 87 6.71 -4.64 -0.19
N GLN A 88 7.70 -4.85 0.67
CA GLN A 88 8.83 -3.94 0.76
C GLN A 88 9.57 -4.10 -0.57
N GLU A 89 9.46 -3.09 -1.43
CA GLU A 89 10.45 -2.89 -2.48
C GLU A 89 11.81 -2.84 -1.79
N ASP A 90 12.61 -3.88 -1.98
CA ASP A 90 13.95 -4.05 -1.43
C ASP A 90 14.74 -2.72 -1.57
N PRO A 91 15.11 -2.03 -0.49
CA PRO A 91 16.16 -1.04 -0.58
C PRO A 91 17.45 -1.83 -0.77
N GLY A 92 17.90 -1.92 -2.03
CA GLY A 92 19.11 -2.66 -2.40
C GLY A 92 20.30 -2.36 -1.48
N PRO A 93 21.31 -3.27 -1.42
CA PRO A 93 22.31 -3.26 -0.37
C PRO A 93 23.06 -1.94 -0.33
N GLN A 94 22.99 -1.24 0.81
CA GLN A 94 23.97 -0.22 1.16
C GLN A 94 25.36 -0.88 1.28
N GLU A 95 26.17 -0.81 0.23
CA GLU A 95 27.63 -0.81 0.33
C GLU A 95 28.23 -0.27 -0.97
N THR A 96 28.83 0.93 -0.91
CA THR A 96 30.23 1.17 -1.32
C THR A 96 30.62 2.62 -1.01
N LYS A 97 31.28 2.77 0.13
CA LYS A 97 32.56 3.49 0.30
C LYS A 97 33.19 4.06 -0.99
N ASN A 98 32.74 5.21 -1.47
CA ASN A 98 33.54 6.03 -2.39
C ASN A 98 34.00 7.31 -1.68
N THR A 99 35.12 7.16 -0.98
CA THR A 99 36.02 8.27 -0.68
C THR A 99 36.46 8.89 -2.00
N TYR A 100 35.87 10.02 -2.39
CA TYR A 100 36.53 10.91 -3.33
C TYR A 100 37.40 11.86 -2.51
N GLN A 101 38.69 11.51 -2.43
CA GLN A 101 39.74 12.46 -2.12
C GLN A 101 39.76 13.52 -3.21
N VAL A 102 39.63 14.79 -2.85
CA VAL A 102 40.03 15.91 -3.70
C VAL A 102 41.28 16.52 -3.07
N PRO A 103 42.47 16.38 -3.69
CA PRO A 103 43.64 17.18 -3.30
C PRO A 103 43.51 18.62 -3.83
N ALA A 104 44.32 19.47 -3.21
CA ALA A 104 44.24 20.92 -3.14
C ALA A 104 44.36 21.71 -4.45
N SER A 105 43.89 22.96 -4.34
CA SER A 105 44.15 24.17 -5.13
C SER A 105 45.40 24.18 -6.02
N ASP A 106 45.27 24.68 -7.27
CA ASP A 106 45.96 25.91 -7.74
C ASP A 106 45.44 26.36 -9.14
N SER A 107 45.18 27.66 -9.25
CA SER A 107 45.24 28.61 -10.38
C SER A 107 45.21 28.15 -11.87
N VAL A 108 44.40 28.83 -12.70
CA VAL A 108 44.85 29.91 -13.62
C VAL A 108 43.68 30.49 -14.45
N VAL A 109 43.79 31.79 -14.70
CA VAL A 109 42.85 32.80 -15.20
C VAL A 109 42.88 32.95 -16.73
N HIS A 110 41.73 33.25 -17.37
CA HIS A 110 41.50 34.21 -18.50
C HIS A 110 40.14 33.89 -19.19
N HIS A 111 39.22 34.78 -19.59
CA HIS A 111 39.08 36.24 -19.71
C HIS A 111 37.57 36.60 -19.67
N THR A 112 37.25 37.83 -19.22
CA THR A 112 35.94 38.54 -19.24
C THR A 112 35.72 39.28 -20.58
N PRO A 113 34.72 40.20 -20.80
CA PRO A 113 33.44 40.57 -20.11
C PRO A 113 32.23 40.85 -21.07
N VAL A 114 30.99 40.92 -20.53
CA VAL A 114 29.99 41.99 -20.84
C VAL A 114 28.97 42.14 -19.67
N PRO A 115 28.46 43.35 -19.33
CA PRO A 115 27.93 43.65 -17.99
C PRO A 115 26.41 44.00 -17.88
N GLN A 116 25.81 43.57 -16.75
CA GLN A 116 24.71 44.15 -15.91
C GLN A 116 23.24 44.20 -16.43
N PRO A 117 22.18 44.37 -15.57
CA PRO A 117 22.10 44.47 -14.09
C PRO A 117 21.01 43.61 -13.36
N GLU A 118 21.33 43.12 -12.15
CA GLU A 118 20.55 43.00 -10.89
C GLU A 118 18.99 43.06 -10.85
N THR A 119 18.36 42.04 -10.26
CA THR A 119 17.16 42.17 -9.38
C THR A 119 17.06 40.99 -8.40
N THR A 120 17.31 41.30 -7.12
CA THR A 120 16.84 40.68 -5.86
C THR A 120 16.56 39.17 -5.78
N ALA A 121 17.29 38.52 -4.87
CA ALA A 121 16.97 37.22 -4.29
C ALA A 121 15.54 37.20 -3.67
N PRO A 122 14.93 36.01 -3.59
CA PRO A 122 14.83 35.40 -2.27
C PRO A 122 15.32 33.95 -2.25
N SER A 123 15.98 33.63 -1.15
CA SER A 123 16.31 32.31 -0.58
C SER A 123 16.06 31.07 -1.46
N VAL A 124 17.15 30.43 -1.88
CA VAL A 124 17.15 29.05 -2.38
C VAL A 124 16.74 28.14 -1.23
N VAL A 125 15.45 27.84 -1.14
CA VAL A 125 15.00 26.63 -0.46
C VAL A 125 15.51 25.48 -1.33
N LYS A 126 16.57 24.79 -0.88
CA LYS A 126 16.99 23.53 -1.51
C LYS A 126 15.87 22.53 -1.29
N SER A 127 14.95 22.45 -2.26
CA SER A 127 13.99 21.37 -2.37
C SER A 127 14.76 20.07 -2.40
N GLN A 128 14.68 19.29 -1.33
CA GLN A 128 15.12 17.90 -1.27
C GLN A 128 14.13 16.99 -2.01
N LEU A 129 13.60 17.46 -3.13
CA LEU A 129 12.66 16.69 -3.93
C LEU A 129 13.48 15.79 -4.84
N MET A 130 13.34 14.48 -4.65
CA MET A 130 13.87 13.47 -5.57
C MET A 130 13.32 13.71 -6.98
N GLU A 131 14.21 13.98 -7.91
CA GLU A 131 13.96 14.34 -9.32
C GLU A 131 13.56 13.15 -10.22
N ASN A 132 12.99 12.10 -9.63
CA ASN A 132 12.72 10.83 -10.29
C ASN A 132 11.26 10.35 -10.13
N TYR A 133 10.37 11.17 -9.58
CA TYR A 133 8.92 10.95 -9.64
C TYR A 133 8.30 11.80 -10.74
N THR A 134 8.58 11.44 -11.99
CA THR A 134 7.92 12.04 -13.15
C THR A 134 6.49 11.51 -13.25
N PHE A 135 5.54 12.41 -13.53
CA PHE A 135 4.09 12.19 -13.64
C PHE A 135 3.68 11.38 -14.90
N ASP A 136 4.53 10.48 -15.41
CA ASP A 136 4.39 9.85 -16.73
C ASP A 136 3.79 8.42 -16.68
N LYS A 137 3.05 8.08 -15.64
CA LYS A 137 2.19 6.87 -15.62
C LYS A 137 0.88 7.10 -14.87
N PHE A 138 0.22 8.22 -15.15
CA PHE A 138 -1.18 8.38 -14.78
C PHE A 138 -2.02 7.41 -15.63
N VAL A 139 -2.40 6.29 -15.04
CA VAL A 139 -3.52 5.48 -15.54
C VAL A 139 -4.77 6.31 -15.28
N VAL A 140 -5.25 6.97 -16.34
CA VAL A 140 -6.56 7.60 -16.35
C VAL A 140 -7.60 6.48 -16.22
N GLY A 141 -8.13 6.30 -15.03
CA GLY A 141 -9.39 5.57 -14.83
C GLY A 141 -10.57 6.51 -15.08
N ASP A 142 -11.59 6.04 -15.79
CA ASP A 142 -12.81 6.75 -16.22
C ASP A 142 -13.63 7.47 -15.12
N CYS A 143 -13.22 7.44 -13.85
CA CYS A 143 -13.94 8.07 -12.74
C CYS A 143 -13.73 9.60 -12.61
N ASN A 144 -12.80 10.22 -13.36
CA ASN A 144 -12.48 11.66 -13.23
C ASN A 144 -12.99 12.55 -14.38
N GLN A 145 -13.87 12.05 -15.24
CA GLN A 145 -14.37 12.80 -16.40
C GLN A 145 -15.23 14.03 -16.04
N LEU A 146 -15.72 14.12 -14.80
CA LEU A 146 -16.57 15.23 -14.34
C LEU A 146 -15.81 16.51 -13.99
N ALA A 147 -14.50 16.44 -13.68
CA ALA A 147 -13.72 17.61 -13.27
C ALA A 147 -13.33 18.55 -14.44
N TYR A 148 -13.44 18.09 -15.69
CA TYR A 148 -13.05 18.86 -16.87
C TYR A 148 -14.13 19.84 -17.37
N SER A 149 -15.40 19.67 -16.96
CA SER A 149 -16.53 20.41 -17.56
C SER A 149 -16.79 21.81 -16.98
N VAL A 150 -16.03 22.27 -15.99
CA VAL A 150 -16.29 23.54 -15.28
C VAL A 150 -15.31 24.66 -15.66
N ALA A 151 -14.30 24.38 -16.49
CA ALA A 151 -13.30 25.36 -16.92
C ALA A 151 -13.57 25.92 -18.32
N ARG A 152 -14.79 26.43 -18.56
CA ARG A 152 -15.07 27.31 -19.71
C ARG A 152 -15.76 28.59 -19.28
#